data_AF-A0A231PL74-F1
#
_entry.id   AF-A0A231PL74-F1
#
_cell.length_a   1.000
_cell.length_b   1.000
_cell.length_c   1.000
_cell.angle_alpha   90.00
_cell.angle_beta   90.00
_cell.angle_gamma   90.00
#
_symmetry.space_group_name_H-M   'P 1'
#
loop_
_entity.id
_entity.type
_entity.pdbx_description
1 polymer ?
#
loop_
_entity_poly.entity_id
_entity_poly.type
_entity_poly.pdbx_seq_one_letter_code
_entity_poly.pdbx_strand_id
1 'polypeptide(L)'
;MRPVTRIDPALPVQAYQTYQITSPRDTSVVAACEQVGCPQWRHGWDSVIDERTELGATQAAYIRGQSRRTFREMRTEQGLTVFRFESGQRCFAEHRTRPEIYLVRDGDWRGNPTGRKRQHTRPQDWVEDFGENQLRLVDQQQKG
;
A
#
# COMPACT_ATOMS: atom_id res chain seq x y z
N MET A 1 -1.76 39.22 -6.19
CA MET A 1 -1.32 37.94 -6.81
C MET A 1 -0.49 38.29 -8.03
N ARG A 2 0.72 37.73 -8.15
CA ARG A 2 1.62 37.99 -9.27
C ARG A 2 1.10 37.21 -10.49
N PRO A 3 0.88 37.82 -11.67
CA PRO A 3 0.41 37.10 -12.84
C PRO A 3 1.46 36.05 -13.24
N VAL A 4 1.03 34.79 -13.30
CA VAL A 4 1.86 33.69 -13.81
C VAL A 4 1.73 33.73 -15.32
N THR A 5 2.79 34.13 -16.03
CA THR A 5 2.85 33.99 -17.49
C THR A 5 2.86 32.50 -17.83
N ARG A 6 1.82 32.02 -18.51
CA ARG A 6 1.70 30.64 -18.99
C ARG A 6 1.85 30.65 -20.51
N ILE A 7 2.66 29.73 -21.03
CA ILE A 7 2.83 29.55 -22.47
C ILE A 7 1.55 28.89 -23.00
N ASP A 8 1.01 29.40 -24.11
CA ASP A 8 -0.15 28.78 -24.75
C ASP A 8 0.23 27.40 -25.29
N PRO A 9 -0.54 26.35 -24.98
CA PRO A 9 -0.18 25.00 -25.38
C PRO A 9 -0.35 24.84 -26.90
N ALA A 10 0.68 24.32 -27.56
CA ALA A 10 0.71 24.15 -29.02
C ALA A 10 -0.19 23.02 -29.55
N LEU A 11 -0.79 22.22 -28.66
CA LEU A 11 -1.57 21.02 -28.98
C LEU A 11 -2.95 21.09 -28.32
N PRO A 12 -3.92 20.31 -28.81
CA PRO A 12 -5.23 20.23 -28.15
C PRO A 12 -5.12 19.53 -26.80
N VAL A 13 -6.07 19.79 -25.90
CA VAL A 13 -6.03 19.38 -24.48
C VAL A 13 -5.86 17.88 -24.31
N GLN A 14 -6.48 17.06 -25.16
CA GLN A 14 -6.34 15.59 -25.13
C GLN A 14 -4.93 15.07 -25.42
N ALA A 15 -4.03 15.91 -25.95
CA ALA A 15 -2.63 15.57 -26.14
C ALA A 15 -1.81 15.68 -24.84
N TYR A 16 -2.36 16.36 -23.82
CA TYR A 16 -1.76 16.52 -22.51
C TYR A 16 -2.50 15.65 -21.51
N GLN A 17 -1.79 14.74 -20.87
CA GLN A 17 -2.34 13.88 -19.84
C GLN A 17 -1.67 14.18 -18.50
N THR A 18 -2.50 14.42 -17.49
CA THR A 18 -2.06 14.59 -16.10
C THR A 18 -2.31 13.30 -15.33
N TYR A 19 -1.23 12.75 -14.79
CA TYR A 19 -1.20 11.54 -14.00
C TYR A 19 -1.12 11.92 -12.52
N GLN A 20 -2.05 11.40 -11.71
CA GLN A 20 -2.15 11.73 -10.28
C GLN A 20 -2.38 10.47 -9.45
N ILE A 21 -1.65 10.37 -8.34
CA ILE A 21 -1.93 9.44 -7.25
C ILE A 21 -2.37 10.28 -6.06
N THR A 22 -3.52 9.95 -5.47
CA THR A 22 -4.02 10.65 -4.28
C THR A 22 -4.60 9.65 -3.29
N SER A 23 -4.54 9.98 -2.01
CA SER A 23 -5.19 9.20 -0.95
C SER A 23 -6.14 10.11 -0.18
N PRO A 24 -7.37 9.70 0.11
CA PRO A 24 -8.24 10.43 1.02
C PRO A 24 -7.55 10.59 2.39
N ARG A 25 -7.58 11.80 2.97
CA ARG A 25 -6.85 12.10 4.21
C ARG A 25 -7.39 11.36 5.44
N ASP A 26 -8.70 11.12 5.47
CA ASP A 26 -9.41 10.71 6.70
C ASP A 26 -9.98 9.29 6.65
N THR A 27 -9.69 8.49 5.62
CA THR A 27 -10.22 7.12 5.50
C THR A 27 -9.08 6.10 5.55
N SER A 28 -8.87 5.52 6.73
CA SER A 28 -8.10 4.28 6.88
C SER A 28 -9.04 3.09 6.88
N VAL A 29 -8.69 2.02 6.17
CA VAL A 29 -9.42 0.76 6.17
C VAL A 29 -8.57 -0.34 6.80
N VAL A 30 -9.22 -1.33 7.42
CA VAL A 30 -8.53 -2.52 7.92
C VAL A 30 -7.85 -3.23 6.76
N ALA A 31 -6.59 -3.62 6.95
CA ALA A 31 -5.76 -4.22 5.93
C ALA A 31 -5.19 -5.57 6.39
N ALA A 32 -4.95 -6.46 5.43
CA ALA A 32 -4.23 -7.70 5.69
C ALA A 32 -2.73 -7.42 5.91
N CYS A 33 -2.04 -8.31 6.65
CA CYS A 33 -0.60 -8.17 6.91
C CYS A 33 0.24 -8.08 5.63
N GLU A 34 -0.12 -8.85 4.60
CA GLU A 34 0.52 -8.83 3.28
C GLU A 34 0.45 -7.44 2.63
N GLN A 35 -0.74 -6.80 2.68
CA GLN A 35 -0.99 -5.51 2.03
C GLN A 35 -0.19 -4.36 2.63
N VAL A 36 0.19 -4.46 3.91
CA VAL A 36 0.98 -3.42 4.61
C VAL A 36 2.47 -3.76 4.71
N GLY A 37 2.92 -4.86 4.08
CA GLY A 37 4.32 -5.29 4.16
C GLY A 37 4.75 -5.65 5.59
N CYS A 38 3.84 -6.24 6.38
CA CYS A 38 4.09 -6.58 7.78
C CYS A 38 5.34 -7.48 7.93
N PRO A 39 6.36 -7.06 8.71
CA PRO A 39 7.59 -7.85 8.88
C PRO A 39 7.34 -9.23 9.48
N GLN A 40 6.42 -9.33 10.45
CA GLN A 40 6.07 -10.58 11.11
C GLN A 40 5.40 -11.56 10.15
N TRP A 41 4.56 -11.06 9.24
CA TRP A 41 4.00 -11.91 8.19
C TRP A 41 5.09 -12.35 7.20
N ARG A 42 5.99 -11.45 6.82
CA ARG A 42 7.04 -11.74 5.82
C ARG A 42 8.11 -12.71 6.33
N HIS A 43 8.46 -12.64 7.62
CA HIS A 43 9.63 -13.32 8.18
C HIS A 43 9.32 -14.27 9.34
N GLY A 44 8.06 -14.34 9.77
CA GLY A 44 7.70 -14.99 11.04
C GLY A 44 8.09 -14.13 12.24
N TRP A 45 7.78 -14.61 13.44
CA TRP A 45 8.15 -13.94 14.68
C TRP A 45 8.16 -14.90 15.86
N ASP A 46 8.86 -14.49 16.93
CA ASP A 46 8.84 -15.19 18.21
C ASP A 46 8.09 -14.35 19.25
N SER A 47 7.18 -14.97 19.99
CA SER A 47 6.57 -14.38 21.19
C SER A 47 7.17 -15.05 22.42
N VAL A 48 7.99 -14.29 23.16
CA VAL A 48 8.63 -14.73 24.40
C VAL A 48 7.76 -14.30 25.58
N ILE A 49 7.31 -15.26 26.39
CA ILE A 49 6.31 -15.05 27.44
C ILE A 49 6.80 -15.63 28.77
N ASP A 50 6.68 -14.84 29.83
CA ASP A 50 6.88 -15.31 31.21
C ASP A 50 5.56 -15.79 31.83
N GLU A 51 5.33 -17.10 31.77
CA GLU A 51 4.12 -17.74 32.31
C GLU A 51 4.05 -17.73 33.86
N ARG A 52 5.08 -17.27 34.57
CA ARG A 52 5.00 -17.09 36.03
C ARG A 52 4.13 -15.89 36.41
N THR A 53 3.89 -14.99 35.47
CA THR A 53 2.98 -13.85 35.64
C THR A 53 1.57 -14.23 35.20
N GLU A 54 0.55 -13.68 35.85
CA GLU A 54 -0.86 -13.90 35.46
C GLU A 54 -1.12 -13.45 34.01
N LEU A 55 -0.54 -12.31 33.62
CA LEU A 55 -0.62 -11.80 32.25
C LEU A 55 0.01 -12.78 31.26
N GLY A 56 1.22 -13.27 31.54
CA GLY A 56 1.91 -14.20 30.65
C GLY A 56 1.22 -15.56 30.56
N ALA A 57 0.71 -16.09 31.68
CA ALA A 57 -0.10 -17.31 31.68
C ALA A 57 -1.35 -17.15 30.81
N THR A 58 -2.03 -16.01 30.91
CA THR A 58 -3.21 -15.69 30.10
C THR A 58 -2.87 -15.56 28.60
N GLN A 59 -1.77 -14.89 28.27
CA GLN A 59 -1.30 -14.76 26.88
C GLN A 59 -0.93 -16.12 26.28
N ALA A 60 -0.22 -16.96 27.02
CA ALA A 60 0.14 -18.31 26.59
C ALA A 60 -1.11 -19.19 26.38
N ALA A 61 -2.08 -19.12 27.29
CA ALA A 61 -3.36 -19.82 27.13
C ALA A 61 -4.13 -19.35 25.88
N TYR A 62 -4.15 -18.04 25.61
CA TYR A 62 -4.75 -17.49 24.38
C TYR A 62 -4.04 -18.00 23.13
N ILE A 63 -2.70 -18.01 23.11
CA ILE A 63 -1.92 -18.50 21.97
C ILE A 63 -2.25 -19.97 21.69
N ARG A 64 -2.26 -20.81 22.73
CA ARG A 64 -2.53 -22.25 22.62
C ARG A 64 -3.97 -22.58 22.20
N GLY A 65 -4.95 -21.85 22.71
CA GLY A 65 -6.37 -22.23 22.56
C GLY A 65 -7.17 -21.43 21.53
N GLN A 66 -6.86 -20.14 21.35
CA GLN A 66 -7.77 -19.20 20.67
C GLN A 66 -7.13 -18.42 19.52
N SER A 67 -5.80 -18.39 19.44
CA SER A 67 -5.11 -17.59 18.41
C SER A 67 -5.36 -18.09 16.99
N ARG A 68 -5.75 -19.36 16.81
CA ARG A 68 -5.93 -20.02 15.49
C ARG A 68 -4.70 -19.87 14.58
N ARG A 69 -3.51 -19.79 15.17
CA ARG A 69 -2.22 -19.71 14.48
C ARG A 69 -1.44 -20.98 14.71
N THR A 70 -0.62 -21.35 13.74
CA THR A 70 0.34 -22.45 13.86
C THR A 70 1.62 -21.92 14.50
N PHE A 71 2.10 -22.61 15.53
CA PHE A 71 3.32 -22.24 16.23
C PHE A 71 4.10 -23.48 16.67
N ARG A 72 5.38 -23.26 16.96
CA ARG A 72 6.21 -24.19 17.72
C ARG A 72 6.45 -23.61 19.10
N GLU A 73 6.21 -24.42 20.12
CA GLU A 73 6.45 -24.02 21.51
C GLU A 73 7.80 -24.55 21.98
N MET A 74 8.59 -23.68 22.61
CA MET A 74 9.90 -24.01 23.18
C MET A 74 10.05 -23.37 24.56
N ARG A 75 11.00 -23.86 25.35
CA ARG A 75 11.40 -23.25 26.62
C ARG A 75 12.83 -22.72 26.51
N THR A 76 13.08 -21.52 27.03
CA THR A 76 14.43 -21.00 27.18
C THR A 76 15.08 -21.54 28.44
N GLU A 77 16.41 -21.44 28.53
CA GLU A 77 17.18 -21.76 29.76
C GLU A 77 16.74 -20.92 30.96
N GLN A 78 16.16 -19.74 30.72
CA GLN A 78 15.65 -18.82 31.74
C GLN A 78 14.21 -19.16 32.18
N GLY A 79 13.64 -20.25 31.67
CA GLY A 79 12.28 -20.71 31.99
C GLY A 79 11.16 -19.98 31.24
N LEU A 80 11.49 -19.12 30.26
CA LEU A 80 10.48 -18.42 29.43
C LEU A 80 9.94 -19.34 28.35
N THR A 81 8.69 -19.12 27.96
CA THR A 81 8.05 -19.83 26.84
C THR A 81 8.22 -19.04 25.57
N VAL A 82 8.72 -19.67 24.52
CA VAL A 82 8.82 -19.08 23.19
C VAL A 82 7.82 -19.74 22.27
N PHE A 83 6.91 -18.95 21.74
CA PHE A 83 6.02 -19.35 20.65
C PHE A 83 6.59 -18.81 19.34
N ARG A 84 7.13 -19.71 18.51
CA ARG A 84 7.65 -19.37 17.18
C ARG A 84 6.57 -19.53 16.14
N PHE A 85 6.29 -18.45 15.43
CA PHE A 85 5.32 -18.41 14.34
C PHE A 85 6.04 -18.31 13.01
N GLU A 86 5.70 -19.20 12.09
CA GLU A 86 6.24 -19.19 10.73
C GLU A 86 5.68 -18.02 9.91
N SER A 87 6.42 -17.63 8.86
CA SER A 87 5.99 -16.63 7.88
C SER A 87 4.68 -17.01 7.19
N GLY A 88 3.96 -16.02 6.66
CA GLY A 88 2.68 -16.18 5.96
C GLY A 88 1.46 -16.13 6.89
N GLN A 89 1.66 -16.08 8.20
CA GLN A 89 0.58 -16.03 9.18
C GLN A 89 0.20 -14.59 9.57
N ARG A 90 -1.09 -14.36 9.85
CA ARG A 90 -1.57 -13.07 10.36
C ARG A 90 -0.91 -12.77 11.71
N CYS A 91 -0.28 -11.61 11.85
CA CYS A 91 0.29 -11.19 13.14
C CYS A 91 -0.81 -10.86 14.17
N PHE A 92 -0.44 -10.53 15.41
CA PHE A 92 -1.40 -10.16 16.46
C PHE A 92 -1.89 -8.71 16.38
N ALA A 93 -1.22 -7.84 15.62
CA ALA A 93 -1.61 -6.44 15.47
C ALA A 93 -2.77 -6.26 14.47
N GLU A 94 -3.60 -5.24 14.69
CA GLU A 94 -4.50 -4.73 13.67
C GLU A 94 -3.72 -3.81 12.72
N HIS A 95 -3.83 -4.07 11.42
CA HIS A 95 -3.23 -3.22 10.41
C HIS A 95 -4.29 -2.37 9.71
N ARG A 96 -3.87 -1.16 9.34
CA ARG A 96 -4.68 -0.21 8.60
C ARG A 96 -3.90 0.36 7.43
N THR A 97 -4.57 0.56 6.31
CA THR A 97 -4.01 1.23 5.13
C THR A 97 -4.95 2.33 4.67
N ARG A 98 -4.46 3.22 3.81
CA ARG A 98 -5.28 4.22 3.12
C ARG A 98 -5.37 3.83 1.65
N PRO A 99 -6.58 3.71 1.08
CA PRO A 99 -6.71 3.39 -0.32
C PRO A 99 -6.13 4.51 -1.18
N GLU A 100 -5.31 4.15 -2.16
CA GLU A 100 -4.82 5.07 -3.17
C GLU A 100 -5.79 5.13 -4.34
N ILE A 101 -5.90 6.31 -4.94
CA ILE A 101 -6.72 6.59 -6.12
C ILE A 101 -5.76 6.96 -7.24
N TYR A 102 -5.72 6.10 -8.26
CA TYR A 102 -4.88 6.23 -9.43
C TYR A 102 -5.68 6.88 -10.56
N LEU A 103 -5.34 8.11 -10.90
CA LEU A 103 -6.16 8.94 -11.77
C LEU A 103 -5.35 9.47 -12.95
N VAL A 104 -6.00 9.46 -14.11
CA VAL A 104 -5.51 10.09 -15.34
C VAL A 104 -6.60 11.03 -15.83
N ARG A 105 -6.22 12.27 -16.14
CA ARG A 105 -7.11 13.29 -16.67
C ARG A 105 -6.46 13.90 -17.90
N ASP A 106 -7.27 14.17 -18.92
CA ASP A 106 -6.85 15.05 -19.99
C ASP A 106 -6.67 16.46 -19.42
N GLY A 107 -5.65 17.17 -19.85
CA GLY A 107 -5.41 18.51 -19.36
C GLY A 107 -3.96 18.92 -19.22
N ASP A 108 -3.73 20.20 -19.50
CA ASP A 108 -2.57 20.98 -19.13
C ASP A 108 -2.96 22.03 -18.08
N TRP A 109 -2.30 23.19 -18.06
CA TRP A 109 -2.65 24.28 -17.14
C TRP A 109 -4.09 24.79 -17.29
N ARG A 110 -4.76 24.49 -18.41
CA ARG A 110 -6.18 24.76 -18.69
C ARG A 110 -7.13 23.86 -17.91
N GLY A 111 -6.61 22.90 -17.12
CA GLY A 111 -7.41 21.92 -16.41
C GLY A 111 -7.90 20.83 -17.35
N ASN A 112 -9.09 20.26 -17.08
CA ASN A 112 -9.68 19.19 -17.90
C ASN A 112 -10.97 19.65 -18.60
N PRO A 113 -10.89 20.50 -19.64
CA PRO A 113 -12.06 20.98 -20.37
C PRO A 113 -12.82 19.87 -21.12
N THR A 114 -12.21 18.70 -21.33
CA THR A 114 -12.91 17.55 -21.96
C THR A 114 -13.77 16.75 -20.98
N GLY A 115 -13.56 16.93 -19.67
CA GLY A 115 -14.20 16.14 -18.61
C GLY A 115 -13.76 14.68 -18.54
N ARG A 116 -12.86 14.22 -19.44
CA ARG A 116 -12.41 12.83 -19.49
C ARG A 116 -11.51 12.51 -18.31
N LYS A 117 -11.92 11.52 -17.53
CA LYS A 117 -11.14 10.99 -16.42
C LYS A 117 -11.12 9.46 -16.53
N ARG A 118 -9.94 8.87 -16.35
CA ARG A 118 -9.78 7.43 -16.21
C ARG A 118 -9.21 7.18 -14.82
N GLN A 119 -9.89 6.31 -14.07
CA GLN A 119 -9.41 5.86 -12.78
C GLN A 119 -9.01 4.39 -12.92
N HIS A 120 -7.76 4.09 -12.58
CA HIS A 120 -7.25 2.73 -12.56
C HIS A 120 -7.54 2.09 -11.20
N THR A 121 -7.87 0.81 -11.21
CA THR A 121 -8.14 0.03 -10.00
C THR A 121 -6.86 -0.49 -9.36
N ARG A 122 -5.79 -0.64 -10.14
CA ARG A 122 -4.49 -1.15 -9.72
C ARG A 122 -3.37 -0.16 -10.06
N PRO A 123 -2.31 -0.09 -9.22
CA PRO A 123 -1.14 0.75 -9.51
C PRO A 123 -0.42 0.30 -10.78
N GLN A 124 -0.37 -1.00 -11.06
CA GLN A 124 0.34 -1.55 -12.22
C GLN A 124 -0.25 -1.01 -13.53
N ASP A 125 -1.56 -1.09 -13.68
CA ASP A 125 -2.28 -0.58 -14.85
C ASP A 125 -2.06 0.93 -15.05
N TRP A 126 -1.94 1.70 -13.96
CA TRP A 126 -1.62 3.13 -14.02
C TRP A 126 -0.18 3.38 -14.49
N VAL A 127 0.78 2.58 -14.02
CA VAL A 127 2.20 2.68 -14.42
C VAL A 127 2.38 2.29 -15.88
N GLU A 128 1.74 1.21 -16.32
CA GLU A 128 1.75 0.76 -17.72
C GLU A 128 1.20 1.85 -18.64
N ASP A 129 0.02 2.38 -18.31
CA ASP A 129 -0.60 3.47 -19.05
C ASP A 129 0.24 4.75 -19.09
N PHE A 130 0.95 5.08 -18.01
CA PHE A 130 1.91 6.17 -18.01
C PHE A 130 3.07 5.89 -18.96
N GLY A 131 3.64 4.68 -18.91
CA GLY A 131 4.75 4.26 -19.76
C GLY A 131 4.38 4.29 -21.24
N GLU A 132 3.22 3.74 -21.61
CA GLU A 132 2.69 3.76 -22.98
C GLU A 132 2.53 5.20 -23.50
N ASN A 133 2.01 6.10 -22.67
CA ASN A 133 1.87 7.50 -23.06
C ASN A 133 3.24 8.18 -23.26
N GLN A 134 4.22 7.93 -22.38
CA GLN A 134 5.57 8.48 -22.56
C GLN A 134 6.22 7.98 -23.86
N LEU A 135 6.09 6.68 -24.16
CA LEU A 135 6.63 6.11 -25.39
C LEU A 135 5.97 6.73 -26.63
N ARG A 136 4.65 6.88 -26.63
CA ARG A 136 3.92 7.52 -27.72
C ARG A 136 4.37 8.97 -27.95
N LEU A 137 4.67 9.72 -26.90
CA LEU A 137 5.17 11.09 -27.00
C LEU A 137 6.59 11.12 -27.62
N VAL A 138 7.46 10.20 -27.22
CA VAL A 138 8.81 10.05 -27.80
C VAL A 138 8.72 9.70 -29.28
N ASP A 139 7.88 8.74 -29.65
CA ASP A 139 7.68 8.34 -31.05
C ASP A 139 7.15 9.49 -31.91
N GLN A 140 6.28 10.33 -31.36
CA GLN A 140 5.78 11.53 -32.05
C GLN A 140 6.88 12.57 -32.25
N GLN A 141 7.74 12.81 -31.25
CA GLN A 141 8.87 13.73 -31.37
C GLN A 141 9.89 13.28 -32.43
N GLN A 142 10.10 11.98 -32.59
CA GLN A 142 11.03 11.44 -33.59
C GLN A 142 10.50 11.57 -35.03
N LYS A 143 9.18 11.66 -35.22
CA LYS A 143 8.55 11.69 -36.55
C LYS A 143 8.45 13.10 -37.14
N GLY A 144 8.71 14.15 -36.37
CA GLY A 144 8.61 15.55 -36.79
C GLY A 144 7.21 16.10 -36.64
#